data_AF-Q6L4W6-F1
#
_entry.id   AF-Q6L4W6-F1
#
_cell.length_a   1.000
_cell.length_b   1.000
_cell.length_c   1.000
_cell.angle_alpha   90.00
_cell.angle_beta   90.00
_cell.angle_gamma   90.00
#
_symmetry.space_group_name_H-M   'P 1'
#
loop_
_entity.id
_entity.type
_entity.pdbx_description
1 polymer ?
#
loop_
_entity_poly.entity_id
_entity_poly.type
_entity_poly.pdbx_seq_one_letter_code
_entity_poly.pdbx_strand_id
1 'polypeptide(L)'
;MARSTSLTEAEAGITCFASSLPGFRGVLKHRYSDFIVHEVARDGSVARLTSFDLPDECVDVSEEDKAAPSADADHSQALESFRALCGDADCDALKGLLEKASAGAEADVSPVILSPDADKAHRSEVHNFFKRSFKFLVTDTVEHNDGVQRCIRVRLGSGARGGRGGGGRSGGGRGRKRKNMGGSDWRDDRPFDSRGSTSWPNHVGKFLRFHLCKENKDTQEALGVIGKMLGLQSRSFGFAGTKDKRAVTTQQVTVFKISANRLAALNNRLFGIKVGNFSYVKEGLVLGQLMGNRFTITLRGVVAESEDIIKASVEGLGKNGFINYYGLQRFGSGSVPTHLVGAALLRGEWRSSVNLILDPREGDILDLFYPISSCILGYIAVPTFVQHNLILRTER
;
A
#
# COMPACT_ATOMS: atom_id res chain seq x y z
N MET A 1 15.68 13.37 32.48
CA MET A 1 14.89 13.11 31.26
C MET A 1 13.44 13.28 31.61
N ALA A 2 12.83 14.42 31.29
CA ALA A 2 11.39 14.57 31.44
C ALA A 2 10.76 13.61 30.43
N ARG A 3 10.03 12.59 30.91
CA ARG A 3 9.14 11.81 30.04
C ARG A 3 8.30 12.84 29.30
N SER A 4 8.45 12.94 27.98
CA SER A 4 7.56 13.78 27.17
C SER A 4 6.14 13.30 27.45
N THR A 5 5.41 14.07 28.24
CA THR A 5 4.04 13.73 28.63
C THR A 5 3.20 13.90 27.38
N SER A 6 2.47 12.85 27.00
CA SER A 6 1.46 12.96 25.95
C SER A 6 0.53 14.13 26.29
N LEU A 7 0.24 14.97 25.30
CA LEU A 7 -0.69 16.10 25.41
C LEU A 7 -1.97 15.66 26.14
N THR A 8 -2.34 16.40 27.19
CA THR A 8 -3.57 16.16 27.94
C THR A 8 -4.78 16.76 27.21
N GLU A 9 -5.98 16.26 27.52
CA GLU A 9 -7.22 16.80 26.95
C GLU A 9 -7.38 18.30 27.25
N ALA A 10 -7.04 18.74 28.47
CA ALA A 10 -7.10 20.14 28.87
C ALA A 10 -6.15 21.03 28.05
N GLU A 11 -4.92 20.58 27.80
CA GLU A 11 -3.95 21.30 26.95
C GLU A 11 -4.39 21.36 25.49
N ALA A 12 -5.20 20.39 25.03
CA ALA A 12 -5.82 20.40 23.72
C ALA A 12 -7.13 21.24 23.66
N GLY A 13 -7.52 21.88 24.77
CA GLY A 13 -8.74 22.69 24.86
C GLY A 13 -10.02 21.88 25.09
N ILE A 14 -9.91 20.60 25.44
CA ILE A 14 -11.04 19.72 25.77
C ILE A 14 -11.24 19.79 27.29
N THR A 15 -12.10 20.69 27.74
CA THR A 15 -12.25 21.05 29.16
C THR A 15 -13.61 20.70 29.76
N CYS A 16 -14.60 20.32 28.95
CA CYS A 16 -15.94 19.99 29.41
C CYS A 16 -16.55 18.83 28.62
N PHE A 17 -17.50 18.14 29.23
CA PHE A 17 -18.33 17.16 28.55
C PHE A 17 -19.46 17.84 27.78
N ALA A 18 -19.85 17.25 26.65
CA ALA A 18 -20.98 17.75 25.85
C ALA A 18 -22.35 17.55 26.52
N SER A 19 -22.43 16.78 27.61
CA SER A 19 -23.67 16.53 28.37
C SER A 19 -23.41 16.68 29.87
N SER A 20 -24.46 17.02 30.61
CA SER A 20 -24.46 17.08 32.08
C SER A 20 -24.80 15.74 32.75
N LEU A 21 -24.94 14.65 31.99
CA LEU A 21 -25.18 13.32 32.57
C LEU A 21 -23.97 12.87 33.40
N PRO A 22 -24.16 12.08 34.47
CA PRO A 22 -23.06 11.58 35.31
C PRO A 22 -21.99 10.81 34.53
N GLY A 23 -22.38 10.22 33.40
CA GLY A 23 -21.52 9.37 32.58
C GLY A 23 -21.22 8.02 33.25
N PHE A 24 -20.41 7.22 32.58
CA PHE A 24 -19.95 5.94 33.08
C PHE A 24 -18.56 5.63 32.52
N ARG A 25 -17.87 4.64 33.11
CA ARG A 25 -16.53 4.24 32.69
C ARG A 25 -16.59 2.93 31.92
N GLY A 26 -15.65 2.76 30.99
CA GLY A 26 -15.45 1.52 30.26
C GLY A 26 -14.13 1.56 29.50
N VAL A 27 -13.64 0.40 29.10
CA VAL A 27 -12.41 0.27 28.33
C VAL A 27 -12.75 0.19 26.85
N LEU A 28 -12.35 1.22 26.11
CA LEU A 28 -12.44 1.27 24.65
C LEU A 28 -11.19 0.61 24.03
N LYS A 29 -11.37 -0.14 22.94
CA LYS A 29 -10.27 -0.84 22.22
C LYS A 29 -9.46 -1.80 23.10
N HIS A 30 -10.08 -2.46 24.08
CA HIS A 30 -9.40 -3.49 24.89
C HIS A 30 -8.86 -4.62 23.99
N ARG A 31 -9.64 -5.02 22.98
CA ARG A 31 -9.20 -5.85 21.85
C ARG A 31 -9.33 -5.05 20.55
N TYR A 32 -8.52 -5.36 19.53
CA TYR A 32 -8.66 -4.70 18.22
C TYR A 32 -10.03 -4.98 17.58
N SER A 33 -10.63 -6.13 17.88
CA SER A 33 -11.96 -6.54 17.42
C SER A 33 -13.10 -5.73 18.06
N ASP A 34 -12.82 -4.99 19.14
CA ASP A 34 -13.81 -4.13 19.80
C ASP A 34 -14.05 -2.84 19.02
N PHE A 35 -13.24 -2.58 17.99
CA PHE A 35 -13.32 -1.40 17.17
C PHE A 35 -13.40 -1.79 15.70
N ILE A 36 -14.62 -1.78 15.18
CA ILE A 36 -14.92 -2.13 13.79
C ILE A 36 -15.18 -0.83 13.03
N VAL A 37 -14.55 -0.69 11.88
CA VAL A 37 -14.69 0.50 11.02
C VAL A 37 -15.08 0.07 9.62
N HIS A 38 -16.22 0.56 9.14
CA HIS A 38 -16.62 0.43 7.74
C HIS A 38 -16.55 1.79 7.06
N GLU A 39 -15.84 1.85 5.94
CA GLU A 39 -15.91 3.02 5.07
C GLU A 39 -17.34 3.21 4.55
N VAL A 40 -17.79 4.46 4.49
CA VAL A 40 -19.03 4.84 3.81
C VAL A 40 -18.64 5.54 2.52
N ALA A 41 -18.96 4.93 1.39
CA ALA A 41 -18.66 5.45 0.07
C ALA A 41 -19.47 6.73 -0.22
N ARG A 42 -19.11 7.44 -1.30
CA ARG A 42 -19.75 8.72 -1.67
C ARG A 42 -21.23 8.61 -1.97
N ASP A 43 -21.71 7.44 -2.37
CA ASP A 43 -23.12 7.13 -2.59
C ASP A 43 -23.88 6.76 -1.29
N GLY A 44 -23.22 6.84 -0.14
CA GLY A 44 -23.78 6.47 1.16
C GLY A 44 -23.74 4.97 1.46
N SER A 45 -23.29 4.13 0.53
CA SER A 45 -23.17 2.69 0.74
C SER A 45 -22.06 2.37 1.75
N VAL A 46 -22.31 1.41 2.63
CA VAL A 46 -21.35 0.98 3.65
C VAL A 46 -20.51 -0.16 3.10
N ALA A 47 -19.20 0.03 3.00
CA ALA A 47 -18.26 -1.00 2.53
C ALA A 47 -18.28 -2.20 3.49
N ARG A 48 -18.79 -3.33 2.99
CA ARG A 48 -18.83 -4.62 3.67
C ARG A 48 -18.30 -5.69 2.74
N LEU A 49 -17.52 -6.62 3.28
CA LEU A 49 -17.06 -7.77 2.51
C LEU A 49 -18.19 -8.81 2.47
N THR A 50 -18.98 -8.81 1.40
CA THR A 50 -20.19 -9.65 1.26
C THR A 50 -20.07 -10.75 0.22
N SER A 51 -19.06 -10.70 -0.65
CA SER A 51 -18.83 -11.73 -1.66
C SER A 51 -17.33 -11.86 -1.95
N PHE A 52 -16.90 -13.09 -2.23
CA PHE A 52 -15.57 -13.43 -2.73
C PHE A 52 -15.58 -13.84 -4.21
N ASP A 53 -16.75 -13.77 -4.84
CA ASP A 53 -16.99 -14.25 -6.19
C ASP A 53 -16.34 -13.33 -7.21
N LEU A 54 -15.95 -13.90 -8.34
CA LEU A 54 -15.39 -13.14 -9.45
C LEU A 54 -16.53 -12.37 -10.16
N PRO A 55 -16.27 -11.17 -10.68
CA PRO A 55 -17.24 -10.44 -11.48
C PRO A 55 -17.47 -11.17 -12.82
N ASP A 56 -18.66 -11.05 -13.39
CA ASP A 56 -19.01 -11.67 -14.68
C ASP A 56 -18.08 -11.23 -15.82
N GLU A 57 -17.63 -9.97 -15.78
CA GLU A 57 -16.62 -9.42 -16.68
C GLU A 57 -15.23 -9.99 -16.32
N CYS A 58 -14.86 -11.15 -16.84
CA CYS A 58 -13.54 -11.73 -16.60
C CYS A 58 -12.49 -11.16 -17.57
N VAL A 59 -11.48 -10.48 -17.01
CA VAL A 59 -10.23 -10.18 -17.71
C VAL A 59 -9.28 -11.34 -17.47
N ASP A 60 -9.47 -12.42 -18.22
CA ASP A 60 -8.40 -13.41 -18.34
C ASP A 60 -7.38 -12.84 -19.33
N VAL A 61 -6.12 -12.73 -18.89
CA VAL A 61 -5.03 -12.33 -19.76
C VAL A 61 -4.99 -13.35 -20.89
N SER A 62 -5.20 -12.91 -22.13
CA SER A 62 -5.21 -13.76 -23.32
C SER A 62 -4.01 -14.70 -23.28
N GLU A 63 -4.23 -15.99 -23.52
CA GLU A 63 -3.18 -17.02 -23.62
C GLU A 63 -2.05 -16.62 -24.57
N GLU A 64 -2.30 -15.72 -25.52
CA GLU A 64 -1.29 -15.13 -26.41
C GLU A 64 -0.13 -14.42 -25.67
N ASP A 65 -0.36 -13.88 -24.46
CA ASP A 65 0.73 -13.31 -23.63
C ASP A 65 1.41 -14.36 -22.73
N LYS A 66 0.85 -15.57 -22.66
CA LYS A 66 1.46 -16.70 -21.93
C LYS A 66 2.46 -17.48 -22.78
N ALA A 67 2.57 -17.17 -24.06
CA ALA A 67 3.58 -17.78 -24.92
C ALA A 67 4.97 -17.43 -24.37
N ALA A 68 5.55 -18.37 -23.61
CA ALA A 68 6.99 -18.45 -23.41
C ALA A 68 7.66 -18.37 -24.79
N PRO A 69 8.91 -17.83 -24.87
CA PRO A 69 9.60 -17.73 -26.15
C PRO A 69 9.51 -19.07 -26.86
N SER A 70 8.90 -19.10 -28.06
CA SER A 70 9.04 -20.28 -28.90
C SER A 70 10.54 -20.49 -29.06
N ALA A 71 11.05 -21.67 -28.75
CA ALA A 71 12.47 -21.97 -28.89
C ALA A 71 13.01 -21.63 -30.29
N ASP A 72 12.10 -21.55 -31.29
CA ASP A 72 12.37 -21.23 -32.69
C ASP A 72 12.16 -19.75 -33.09
N ALA A 73 11.92 -18.83 -32.14
CA ALA A 73 11.80 -17.41 -32.49
C ALA A 73 13.19 -16.80 -32.76
N ASP A 74 13.47 -16.47 -34.02
CA ASP A 74 14.67 -15.71 -34.38
C ASP A 74 14.60 -14.28 -33.82
N HIS A 75 15.30 -14.05 -32.72
CA HIS A 75 15.40 -12.75 -32.07
C HIS A 75 16.60 -11.91 -32.58
N SER A 76 17.33 -12.36 -33.61
CA SER A 76 18.59 -11.75 -34.04
C SER A 76 18.44 -10.26 -34.43
N GLN A 77 17.42 -9.93 -35.23
CA GLN A 77 17.19 -8.54 -35.65
C GLN A 77 16.77 -7.64 -34.48
N ALA A 78 15.98 -8.17 -33.55
CA ALA A 78 15.58 -7.45 -32.35
C ALA A 78 16.80 -7.19 -31.45
N LEU A 79 17.68 -8.18 -31.28
CA LEU A 79 18.90 -8.05 -30.47
C LEU A 79 19.89 -7.04 -31.06
N GLU A 80 20.03 -6.97 -32.39
CA GLU A 80 20.89 -5.97 -33.02
C GLU A 80 20.31 -4.55 -32.88
N SER A 81 18.99 -4.42 -33.02
CA SER A 81 18.29 -3.15 -32.76
C SER A 81 18.42 -2.73 -31.29
N PHE A 82 18.40 -3.69 -30.36
CA PHE A 82 18.60 -3.44 -28.94
C PHE A 82 20.03 -3.05 -28.61
N ARG A 83 21.02 -3.69 -29.24
CA ARG A 83 22.44 -3.33 -29.13
C ARG A 83 22.68 -1.89 -29.58
N ALA A 84 22.07 -1.47 -30.69
CA ALA A 84 22.16 -0.09 -31.15
C ALA A 84 21.53 0.91 -30.15
N LEU A 85 20.50 0.49 -29.41
CA LEU A 85 19.79 1.33 -28.44
C LEU A 85 20.52 1.42 -27.08
N CYS A 86 20.98 0.30 -26.51
CA CYS A 86 21.51 0.23 -25.14
C CYS A 86 23.00 -0.11 -25.04
N GLY A 87 23.66 -0.43 -26.16
CA GLY A 87 25.05 -0.86 -26.19
C GLY A 87 25.26 -2.35 -25.90
N ASP A 88 26.52 -2.78 -25.95
CA ASP A 88 26.89 -4.20 -25.89
C ASP A 88 26.61 -4.85 -24.54
N ALA A 89 26.95 -4.19 -23.43
CA ALA A 89 26.81 -4.75 -22.09
C ALA A 89 25.35 -5.12 -21.77
N ASP A 90 24.41 -4.23 -22.10
CA ASP A 90 22.98 -4.46 -21.90
C ASP A 90 22.44 -5.52 -22.87
N CYS A 91 22.92 -5.55 -24.11
CA CYS A 91 22.55 -6.58 -25.09
C CYS A 91 22.97 -7.98 -24.65
N ASP A 92 24.18 -8.14 -24.13
CA ASP A 92 24.67 -9.42 -23.60
C ASP A 92 23.88 -9.85 -22.35
N ALA A 93 23.51 -8.90 -21.49
CA ALA A 93 22.65 -9.18 -20.34
C ALA A 93 21.25 -9.67 -20.76
N LEU A 94 20.68 -9.07 -21.83
CA LEU A 94 19.39 -9.51 -22.40
C LEU A 94 19.50 -10.89 -23.04
N LYS A 95 20.56 -11.18 -23.80
CA LYS A 95 20.80 -12.53 -24.37
C LYS A 95 20.85 -13.58 -23.27
N GLY A 96 21.60 -13.33 -22.19
CA GLY A 96 21.67 -14.23 -21.05
C GLY A 96 20.33 -14.42 -20.33
N LEU A 97 19.41 -13.45 -20.39
CA LEU A 97 18.04 -13.59 -19.90
C LEU A 97 17.20 -14.49 -20.81
N LEU A 98 17.29 -14.31 -22.13
CA LEU A 98 16.56 -15.07 -23.13
C LEU A 98 16.98 -16.56 -23.15
N GLU A 99 18.28 -16.84 -23.05
CA GLU A 99 18.80 -18.21 -22.94
C GLU A 99 18.29 -18.92 -21.68
N LYS A 100 18.25 -18.22 -20.53
CA LYS A 100 17.67 -18.77 -19.30
C LYS A 100 16.16 -18.95 -19.41
N ALA A 101 15.48 -18.11 -20.17
CA ALA A 101 14.04 -18.21 -20.41
C ALA A 101 13.67 -19.41 -21.28
N SER A 102 14.49 -19.74 -22.29
CA SER A 102 14.28 -20.88 -23.18
C SER A 102 14.68 -22.22 -22.55
N ALA A 103 15.61 -22.24 -21.59
CA ALA A 103 16.09 -23.44 -20.91
C ALA A 103 15.04 -24.19 -20.03
N GLY A 104 13.80 -23.72 -19.94
CA GLY A 104 12.72 -24.42 -19.26
C GLY A 104 12.57 -24.08 -17.76
N ALA A 105 11.39 -24.38 -17.22
CA ALA A 105 10.75 -23.76 -16.04
C ALA A 105 11.46 -23.90 -14.67
N GLU A 106 12.55 -24.66 -14.55
CA GLU A 106 13.25 -24.85 -13.26
C GLU A 106 14.29 -23.76 -12.96
N ALA A 107 14.75 -23.00 -13.97
CA ALA A 107 15.65 -21.89 -13.72
C ALA A 107 14.88 -20.74 -13.04
N ASP A 108 15.29 -20.35 -11.84
CA ASP A 108 14.90 -19.08 -11.26
C ASP A 108 15.52 -17.96 -12.11
N VAL A 109 14.80 -17.55 -13.16
CA VAL A 109 15.24 -16.51 -14.08
C VAL A 109 15.19 -15.18 -13.33
N SER A 110 16.30 -14.87 -12.66
CA SER A 110 16.50 -13.62 -11.93
C SER A 110 16.36 -12.44 -12.91
N PRO A 111 15.71 -11.34 -12.48
CA PRO A 111 15.59 -10.16 -13.32
C PRO A 111 16.97 -9.60 -13.68
N VAL A 112 17.08 -9.06 -14.88
CA VAL A 112 18.27 -8.32 -15.33
C VAL A 112 18.03 -6.84 -15.13
N ILE A 113 19.04 -6.13 -14.63
CA ILE A 113 19.03 -4.68 -14.49
C ILE A 113 19.98 -4.12 -15.54
N LEU A 114 19.44 -3.28 -16.41
CA LEU A 114 20.20 -2.59 -17.45
C LEU A 114 21.01 -1.43 -16.86
N SER A 115 21.94 -0.93 -17.65
CA SER A 115 22.83 0.15 -17.27
C SER A 115 22.06 1.40 -16.81
N PRO A 116 22.59 2.17 -15.83
CA PRO A 116 21.94 3.39 -15.36
C PRO A 116 21.76 4.42 -16.47
N ASP A 117 20.57 5.02 -16.52
CA ASP A 117 20.18 6.00 -17.53
C ASP A 117 19.44 7.17 -16.88
N ALA A 118 19.98 8.37 -17.01
CA ALA A 118 19.38 9.59 -16.50
C ALA A 118 18.24 10.11 -17.41
N ASP A 119 18.27 9.82 -18.71
CA ASP A 119 17.31 10.35 -19.68
C ASP A 119 15.97 9.60 -19.64
N LYS A 120 14.89 10.33 -19.35
CA LYS A 120 13.53 9.78 -19.35
C LYS A 120 13.04 9.41 -20.75
N ALA A 121 13.44 10.15 -21.78
CA ALA A 121 13.03 9.88 -23.15
C ALA A 121 13.64 8.56 -23.63
N HIS A 122 14.95 8.40 -23.48
CA HIS A 122 15.65 7.16 -23.78
C HIS A 122 15.09 5.96 -23.00
N ARG A 123 14.89 6.06 -21.67
CA ARG A 123 14.22 4.98 -20.91
C ARG A 123 12.84 4.62 -21.45
N SER A 124 12.07 5.60 -21.92
CA SER A 124 10.74 5.37 -22.51
C SER A 124 10.84 4.63 -23.84
N GLU A 125 11.86 4.93 -24.65
CA GLU A 125 12.16 4.22 -25.88
C GLU A 125 12.53 2.76 -25.62
N VAL A 126 13.41 2.49 -24.65
CA VAL A 126 13.75 1.13 -24.20
C VAL A 126 12.50 0.37 -23.75
N HIS A 127 11.66 0.97 -22.90
CA HIS A 127 10.38 0.36 -22.52
C HIS A 127 9.48 0.03 -23.71
N ASN A 128 9.42 0.92 -24.72
CA ASN A 128 8.62 0.69 -25.91
C ASN A 128 9.25 -0.32 -26.88
N PHE A 129 10.58 -0.48 -26.86
CA PHE A 129 11.27 -1.53 -27.59
C PHE A 129 10.87 -2.91 -27.04
N PHE A 130 10.93 -3.12 -25.72
CA PHE A 130 10.50 -4.38 -25.11
C PHE A 130 9.03 -4.71 -25.39
N LYS A 131 8.14 -3.71 -25.29
CA LYS A 131 6.70 -3.89 -25.62
C LYS A 131 6.46 -4.32 -27.06
N ARG A 132 7.30 -3.90 -28.01
CA ARG A 132 7.16 -4.21 -29.43
C ARG A 132 7.79 -5.56 -29.77
N SER A 133 9.01 -5.80 -29.31
CA SER A 133 9.86 -6.91 -29.75
C SER A 133 9.78 -8.14 -28.84
N PHE A 134 9.52 -7.96 -27.54
CA PHE A 134 9.59 -9.00 -26.53
C PHE A 134 8.38 -8.95 -25.60
N LYS A 135 7.17 -9.22 -26.12
CA LYS A 135 5.90 -9.12 -25.37
C LYS A 135 5.84 -9.98 -24.10
N PHE A 136 6.55 -11.11 -24.08
CA PHE A 136 6.65 -12.00 -22.93
C PHE A 136 7.60 -11.48 -21.83
N LEU A 137 8.38 -10.42 -22.12
CA LEU A 137 9.19 -9.70 -21.13
C LEU A 137 8.44 -8.46 -20.65
N VAL A 138 8.61 -8.15 -19.37
CA VAL A 138 8.06 -6.94 -18.76
C VAL A 138 9.21 -6.12 -18.21
N THR A 139 9.12 -4.81 -18.41
CA THR A 139 10.10 -3.83 -17.93
C THR A 139 9.51 -2.82 -16.96
N ASP A 140 10.24 -2.46 -15.91
CA ASP A 140 9.94 -1.32 -15.04
C ASP A 140 11.17 -0.43 -14.81
N THR A 141 10.92 0.82 -14.41
CA THR A 141 12.00 1.75 -14.05
C THR A 141 12.24 1.69 -12.54
N VAL A 142 13.50 1.52 -12.16
CA VAL A 142 13.96 1.50 -10.76
C VAL A 142 14.96 2.61 -10.51
N GLU A 143 14.99 3.18 -9.31
CA GLU A 143 15.97 4.21 -8.91
C GLU A 143 17.33 3.57 -8.63
N HIS A 144 18.39 4.17 -9.16
CA HIS A 144 19.78 3.77 -8.90
C HIS A 144 20.24 4.29 -7.53
N ASN A 145 21.30 3.69 -6.98
CA ASN A 145 21.83 4.03 -5.64
C ASN A 145 22.37 5.47 -5.52
N ASP A 146 22.71 6.12 -6.63
CA ASP A 146 23.14 7.53 -6.61
C ASP A 146 21.98 8.53 -6.39
N GLY A 147 20.73 8.06 -6.45
CA GLY A 147 19.52 8.89 -6.32
C GLY A 147 19.24 9.81 -7.52
N VAL A 148 20.10 9.82 -8.54
CA VAL A 148 19.99 10.69 -9.73
C VAL A 148 19.56 9.85 -10.94
N GLN A 149 20.24 8.74 -11.15
CA GLN A 149 20.02 7.85 -12.29
C GLN A 149 18.89 6.87 -12.00
N ARG A 150 18.37 6.28 -13.08
CA ARG A 150 17.39 5.20 -13.00
C ARG A 150 17.83 4.06 -13.90
N CYS A 151 17.61 2.84 -13.47
CA CYS A 151 17.86 1.67 -14.30
C CYS A 151 16.53 1.13 -14.81
N ILE A 152 16.58 0.39 -15.92
CA ILE A 152 15.45 -0.43 -16.36
C ILE A 152 15.70 -1.86 -15.92
N ARG A 153 14.71 -2.44 -15.26
CA ARG A 153 14.76 -3.84 -14.85
C ARG A 153 13.82 -4.64 -15.73
N VAL A 154 14.31 -5.78 -16.19
CA VAL A 154 13.66 -6.66 -17.18
C VAL A 154 13.43 -8.03 -16.55
N ARG A 155 12.23 -8.59 -16.71
CA ARG A 155 11.89 -9.95 -16.25
C ARG A 155 10.93 -10.65 -17.20
N LEU A 156 10.83 -11.98 -17.08
CA LEU A 156 9.71 -12.72 -17.67
C LEU A 156 8.37 -12.29 -17.06
N GLY A 157 7.37 -12.11 -17.92
CA GLY A 157 5.99 -11.88 -17.52
C GLY A 157 5.41 -13.07 -16.78
N SER A 158 4.49 -12.82 -15.82
CA SER A 158 3.92 -13.90 -15.00
C SER A 158 3.10 -14.92 -15.79
N GLY A 159 2.75 -14.63 -17.05
CA GLY A 159 2.03 -15.54 -17.93
C GLY A 159 2.90 -16.68 -18.48
N ALA A 160 4.20 -16.46 -18.68
CA ALA A 160 5.11 -17.46 -19.23
C ALA A 160 5.45 -18.60 -18.25
N ARG A 161 5.23 -18.39 -16.94
CA ARG A 161 5.30 -19.45 -15.93
C ARG A 161 3.94 -20.15 -15.88
N GLY A 162 3.81 -21.24 -16.64
CA GLY A 162 2.68 -22.16 -16.52
C GLY A 162 2.38 -22.46 -15.05
N GLY A 163 1.13 -22.27 -14.65
CA GLY A 163 0.73 -22.30 -13.24
C GLY A 163 1.03 -23.64 -12.58
N ARG A 164 2.06 -23.69 -11.73
CA ARG A 164 2.21 -24.68 -10.67
C ARG A 164 3.17 -24.16 -9.60
N GLY A 165 2.79 -24.35 -8.35
CA GLY A 165 3.29 -23.61 -7.20
C GLY A 165 4.74 -23.89 -6.81
N GLY A 166 5.35 -22.86 -6.22
CA GLY A 166 6.55 -22.90 -5.41
C GLY A 166 6.61 -21.56 -4.68
N GLY A 167 6.28 -21.45 -3.40
CA GLY A 167 6.92 -22.21 -2.33
C GLY A 167 8.22 -21.56 -1.86
N GLY A 168 8.44 -20.25 -2.11
CA GLY A 168 9.56 -19.50 -1.57
C GLY A 168 9.44 -19.32 -0.05
N ARG A 169 9.81 -20.36 0.71
CA ARG A 169 10.13 -20.27 2.14
C ARG A 169 11.31 -19.31 2.28
N SER A 170 11.05 -18.10 2.77
CA SER A 170 12.09 -17.20 3.27
C SER A 170 12.66 -17.78 4.58
N GLY A 171 13.42 -18.87 4.47
CA GLY A 171 14.25 -19.37 5.54
C GLY A 171 15.53 -18.54 5.56
N GLY A 172 15.73 -17.77 6.63
CA GLY A 172 16.97 -17.02 6.87
C GLY A 172 18.16 -17.96 7.03
N GLY A 173 18.78 -18.31 5.91
CA GLY A 173 20.03 -19.07 5.86
C GLY A 173 21.20 -18.13 5.57
N ARG A 174 22.06 -17.93 6.57
CA ARG A 174 23.35 -17.24 6.48
C ARG A 174 24.24 -17.92 5.43
N GLY A 175 24.15 -17.49 4.17
CA GLY A 175 24.96 -17.96 3.06
C GLY A 175 26.19 -17.07 2.84
N ARG A 176 27.38 -17.67 2.96
CA ARG A 176 28.70 -17.05 2.78
C ARG A 176 28.80 -16.28 1.46
N LYS A 177 29.13 -15.00 1.56
CA LYS A 177 29.38 -14.03 0.47
C LYS A 177 30.51 -14.55 -0.43
N ARG A 178 30.17 -15.14 -1.58
CA ARG A 178 31.14 -15.43 -2.65
C ARG A 178 31.59 -14.09 -3.26
N LYS A 179 32.85 -13.72 -3.02
CA LYS A 179 33.51 -12.58 -3.66
C LYS A 179 33.74 -12.94 -5.12
N ASN A 180 32.83 -12.56 -6.02
CA ASN A 180 33.15 -12.45 -7.44
C ASN A 180 33.33 -10.97 -7.76
N MET A 181 34.54 -10.64 -8.20
CA MET A 181 34.96 -9.32 -8.65
C MET A 181 34.42 -9.07 -10.06
N GLY A 182 33.86 -7.89 -10.30
CA GLY A 182 33.52 -7.41 -11.65
C GLY A 182 32.04 -7.60 -12.01
N GLY A 183 31.31 -6.48 -12.11
CA GLY A 183 29.90 -6.43 -12.48
C GLY A 183 29.06 -5.83 -11.36
N SER A 184 28.33 -4.75 -11.67
CA SER A 184 27.47 -4.00 -10.75
C SER A 184 26.54 -4.94 -9.96
N ASP A 185 26.91 -5.30 -8.73
CA ASP A 185 26.14 -6.15 -7.80
C ASP A 185 25.02 -5.33 -7.11
N TRP A 186 24.36 -4.48 -7.89
CA TRP A 186 23.18 -3.77 -7.43
C TRP A 186 21.95 -4.61 -7.74
N ARG A 187 21.26 -5.07 -6.69
CA ARG A 187 19.96 -5.75 -6.79
C ARG A 187 18.90 -4.86 -6.16
N ASP A 188 17.94 -4.43 -6.98
CA ASP A 188 16.73 -3.80 -6.45
C ASP A 188 15.70 -4.86 -6.05
N ASP A 189 15.51 -5.02 -4.75
CA ASP A 189 14.52 -5.94 -4.16
C ASP A 189 13.08 -5.38 -4.17
N ARG A 190 12.86 -4.14 -4.65
CA ARG A 190 11.51 -3.56 -4.73
C ARG A 190 10.61 -4.41 -5.64
N PRO A 191 9.33 -4.63 -5.28
CA PRO A 191 8.38 -5.29 -6.16
C PRO A 191 8.33 -4.61 -7.52
N PHE A 192 8.42 -5.42 -8.56
CA PHE A 192 8.32 -4.99 -9.95
C PHE A 192 7.00 -4.25 -10.22
N ASP A 193 6.97 -3.24 -11.10
CA ASP A 193 5.72 -2.55 -11.47
C ASP A 193 5.21 -3.00 -12.87
N SER A 194 4.18 -3.86 -12.92
CA SER A 194 3.63 -4.38 -14.19
C SER A 194 2.48 -3.58 -14.79
N ARG A 195 2.26 -2.31 -14.40
CA ARG A 195 1.18 -1.48 -14.96
C ARG A 195 1.27 -1.30 -16.50
N GLY A 196 2.40 -1.62 -17.11
CA GLY A 196 2.68 -1.45 -18.55
C GLY A 196 2.12 -2.51 -19.51
N SER A 197 1.44 -3.58 -19.07
CA SER A 197 0.90 -4.58 -20.00
C SER A 197 -0.10 -3.94 -20.96
N THR A 198 0.20 -3.95 -22.26
CA THR A 198 -0.64 -3.38 -23.32
C THR A 198 -1.92 -4.20 -23.55
N SER A 199 -1.88 -5.48 -23.21
CA SER A 199 -2.98 -6.43 -23.29
C SER A 199 -4.03 -6.26 -22.19
N TRP A 200 -4.62 -5.06 -22.09
CA TRP A 200 -5.80 -4.85 -21.27
C TRP A 200 -7.01 -4.60 -22.16
N PRO A 201 -8.11 -5.36 -22.03
CA PRO A 201 -9.29 -5.15 -22.85
C PRO A 201 -9.84 -3.73 -22.71
N ASN A 202 -10.04 -3.04 -23.84
CA ASN A 202 -10.48 -1.64 -23.84
C ASN A 202 -11.92 -1.44 -23.32
N HIS A 203 -12.74 -2.49 -23.35
CA HIS A 203 -14.13 -2.44 -22.87
C HIS A 203 -14.24 -2.58 -21.34
N VAL A 204 -13.18 -3.05 -20.66
CA VAL A 204 -13.18 -3.22 -19.21
C VAL A 204 -12.49 -2.03 -18.54
N GLY A 205 -13.01 -1.63 -17.37
CA GLY A 205 -12.39 -0.62 -16.52
C GLY A 205 -10.91 -0.92 -16.26
N LYS A 206 -10.04 0.11 -16.31
CA LYS A 206 -8.59 -0.05 -16.10
C LYS A 206 -8.24 -0.39 -14.65
N PHE A 207 -9.15 -0.20 -13.71
CA PHE A 207 -8.94 -0.46 -12.30
C PHE A 207 -9.89 -1.54 -11.82
N LEU A 208 -9.39 -2.45 -11.00
CA LEU A 208 -10.21 -3.34 -10.21
C LEU A 208 -10.48 -2.68 -8.88
N ARG A 209 -11.74 -2.34 -8.60
CA ARG A 209 -12.22 -1.97 -7.26
C ARG A 209 -12.53 -3.25 -6.48
N PHE A 210 -12.16 -3.25 -5.21
CA PHE A 210 -12.43 -4.33 -4.27
C PHE A 210 -12.59 -3.78 -2.86
N HIS A 211 -13.21 -4.55 -1.98
CA HIS A 211 -13.25 -4.27 -0.56
C HIS A 211 -12.07 -4.95 0.12
N LEU A 212 -11.28 -4.16 0.84
CA LEU A 212 -10.20 -4.63 1.70
C LEU A 212 -10.72 -4.71 3.14
N CYS A 213 -10.86 -5.92 3.66
CA CYS A 213 -11.01 -6.16 5.09
C CYS A 213 -9.63 -6.46 5.69
N LYS A 214 -9.23 -5.73 6.74
CA LYS A 214 -7.97 -5.95 7.45
C LYS A 214 -8.20 -5.96 8.96
N GLU A 215 -7.40 -6.75 9.66
CA GLU A 215 -7.45 -6.92 11.11
C GLU A 215 -6.09 -6.59 11.72
N ASN A 216 -6.07 -5.65 12.66
CA ASN A 216 -4.87 -5.26 13.41
C ASN A 216 -3.65 -4.90 12.53
N LYS A 217 -3.89 -4.28 11.38
CA LYS A 217 -2.88 -3.93 10.37
C LYS A 217 -3.08 -2.51 9.87
N ASP A 218 -1.98 -1.85 9.52
CA ASP A 218 -2.03 -0.57 8.84
C ASP A 218 -2.49 -0.75 7.38
N THR A 219 -3.17 0.26 6.80
CA THR A 219 -3.65 0.18 5.41
C THR A 219 -2.49 0.02 4.43
N GLN A 220 -1.40 0.77 4.61
CA GLN A 220 -0.23 0.72 3.75
C GLN A 220 0.53 -0.60 3.92
N GLU A 221 0.61 -1.13 5.14
CA GLU A 221 1.17 -2.46 5.39
C GLU A 221 0.37 -3.54 4.65
N ALA A 222 -0.97 -3.53 4.76
CA ALA A 222 -1.83 -4.50 4.11
C ALA A 222 -1.71 -4.46 2.57
N LEU A 223 -1.72 -3.26 2.00
CA LEU A 223 -1.53 -3.07 0.55
C LEU A 223 -0.11 -3.39 0.10
N GLY A 224 0.90 -3.16 0.94
CA GLY A 224 2.28 -3.53 0.67
C GLY A 224 2.47 -5.05 0.55
N VAL A 225 1.83 -5.83 1.42
CA VAL A 225 1.82 -7.30 1.34
C VAL A 225 1.16 -7.77 0.04
N ILE A 226 -0.04 -7.25 -0.28
CA ILE A 226 -0.75 -7.57 -1.52
C ILE A 226 0.11 -7.19 -2.74
N GLY A 227 0.69 -5.98 -2.74
CA GLY A 227 1.54 -5.47 -3.80
C GLY A 227 2.76 -6.35 -4.03
N LYS A 228 3.46 -6.76 -2.96
CA LYS A 228 4.60 -7.69 -3.05
C LYS A 228 4.20 -9.03 -3.69
N MET A 229 3.06 -9.60 -3.31
CA MET A 229 2.58 -10.87 -3.86
C MET A 229 2.12 -10.78 -5.32
N LEU A 230 1.63 -9.62 -5.75
CA LEU A 230 1.25 -9.37 -7.14
C LEU A 230 2.40 -8.86 -8.01
N GLY A 231 3.52 -8.47 -7.40
CA GLY A 231 4.57 -7.71 -8.07
C GLY A 231 4.01 -6.37 -8.53
N LEU A 232 3.63 -5.52 -7.57
CA LEU A 232 3.12 -4.17 -7.76
C LEU A 232 3.70 -3.25 -6.70
N GLN A 233 3.88 -2.00 -7.09
CA GLN A 233 4.26 -0.91 -6.19
C GLN A 233 3.04 -0.25 -5.56
N SER A 234 3.22 0.41 -4.41
CA SER A 234 2.16 1.10 -3.66
C SER A 234 1.32 2.06 -4.51
N ARG A 235 1.96 2.74 -5.48
CA ARG A 235 1.31 3.65 -6.45
C ARG A 235 0.31 2.99 -7.39
N SER A 236 0.26 1.67 -7.43
CA SER A 236 -0.72 0.91 -8.22
C SER A 236 -2.07 0.81 -7.51
N PHE A 237 -2.10 1.11 -6.21
CA PHE A 237 -3.29 1.11 -5.39
C PHE A 237 -3.82 2.53 -5.17
N GLY A 238 -5.13 2.68 -5.22
CA GLY A 238 -5.85 3.90 -4.82
C GLY A 238 -6.84 3.58 -3.72
N PHE A 239 -6.95 4.45 -2.72
CA PHE A 239 -7.91 4.33 -1.62
C PHE A 239 -8.31 5.72 -1.11
N ALA A 240 -9.49 5.81 -0.50
CA ALA A 240 -10.08 7.09 -0.13
C ALA A 240 -9.55 7.65 1.21
N GLY A 241 -9.09 6.79 2.11
CA GLY A 241 -8.46 7.21 3.35
C GLY A 241 -7.93 6.02 4.15
N THR A 242 -6.93 6.27 4.98
CA THR A 242 -6.41 5.25 5.89
C THR A 242 -7.42 4.94 7.00
N LYS A 243 -7.37 3.72 7.54
CA LYS A 243 -8.21 3.28 8.66
C LYS A 243 -7.30 2.81 9.78
N ASP A 244 -7.80 2.85 11.01
CA ASP A 244 -7.06 2.47 12.21
C ASP A 244 -6.30 1.15 12.07
N LYS A 245 -5.06 1.13 12.53
CA LYS A 245 -4.26 -0.10 12.64
C LYS A 245 -4.91 -1.09 13.61
N ARG A 246 -5.21 -0.66 14.84
CA ARG A 246 -5.84 -1.48 15.90
C ARG A 246 -7.37 -1.50 15.76
N ALA A 247 -7.83 -2.18 14.72
CA ALA A 247 -9.24 -2.28 14.37
C ALA A 247 -9.49 -3.46 13.43
N VAL A 248 -10.75 -3.87 13.28
CA VAL A 248 -11.21 -4.62 12.11
C VAL A 248 -11.82 -3.61 11.15
N THR A 249 -11.24 -3.44 9.96
CA THR A 249 -11.65 -2.36 9.06
C THR A 249 -11.98 -2.87 7.68
N THR A 250 -13.07 -2.40 7.10
CA THR A 250 -13.41 -2.62 5.68
C THR A 250 -13.41 -1.29 4.94
N GLN A 251 -12.71 -1.21 3.81
CA GLN A 251 -12.63 -0.01 2.96
C GLN A 251 -12.59 -0.37 1.48
N GLN A 252 -12.97 0.56 0.60
CA GLN A 252 -12.79 0.37 -0.85
C GLN A 252 -11.34 0.66 -1.23
N VAL A 253 -10.81 -0.18 -2.12
CA VAL A 253 -9.50 -0.02 -2.73
C VAL A 253 -9.64 -0.27 -4.22
N THR A 254 -8.85 0.46 -5.00
CA THR A 254 -8.68 0.20 -6.43
C THR A 254 -7.26 -0.24 -6.71
N VAL A 255 -7.08 -1.12 -7.68
CA VAL A 255 -5.76 -1.54 -8.17
C VAL A 255 -5.73 -1.48 -9.70
N PHE A 256 -4.66 -0.91 -10.26
CA PHE A 256 -4.55 -0.72 -11.71
C PHE A 256 -4.20 -2.02 -12.44
N LYS A 257 -5.00 -2.37 -13.46
CA LYS A 257 -4.80 -3.49 -14.39
C LYS A 257 -4.45 -4.83 -13.72
N ILE A 258 -5.24 -5.23 -12.73
CA ILE A 258 -5.16 -6.56 -12.11
C ILE A 258 -6.49 -7.26 -12.29
N SER A 259 -6.44 -8.53 -12.73
CA SER A 259 -7.64 -9.34 -12.83
C SER A 259 -8.14 -9.77 -11.45
N ALA A 260 -9.45 -9.81 -11.27
CA ALA A 260 -10.10 -10.24 -10.03
C ALA A 260 -9.61 -11.63 -9.58
N ASN A 261 -9.43 -12.56 -10.51
CA ASN A 261 -8.92 -13.90 -10.23
C ASN A 261 -7.54 -13.87 -9.54
N ARG A 262 -6.60 -13.08 -10.06
CA ARG A 262 -5.26 -12.94 -9.46
C ARG A 262 -5.31 -12.42 -8.04
N LEU A 263 -6.20 -11.47 -7.75
CA LEU A 263 -6.36 -10.89 -6.42
C LEU A 263 -7.11 -11.85 -5.46
N ALA A 264 -8.19 -12.48 -5.92
CA ALA A 264 -8.97 -13.46 -5.16
C ALA A 264 -8.13 -14.66 -4.72
N ALA A 265 -7.25 -15.15 -5.59
CA ALA A 265 -6.32 -16.26 -5.32
C ALA A 265 -5.30 -15.98 -4.19
N LEU A 266 -5.24 -14.74 -3.69
CA LEU A 266 -4.40 -14.39 -2.53
C LEU A 266 -5.11 -14.62 -1.19
N ASN A 267 -6.44 -14.71 -1.13
CA ASN A 267 -7.20 -14.78 0.13
C ASN A 267 -6.78 -15.93 1.06
N ASN A 268 -6.31 -17.05 0.50
CA ASN A 268 -5.84 -18.21 1.26
C ASN A 268 -4.43 -18.05 1.83
N ARG A 269 -3.71 -17.00 1.40
CA ARG A 269 -2.32 -16.70 1.79
C ARG A 269 -2.20 -15.38 2.57
N LEU A 270 -3.28 -14.61 2.63
CA LEU A 270 -3.36 -13.33 3.31
C LEU A 270 -3.87 -13.53 4.74
N PHE A 271 -2.97 -13.42 5.72
CA PHE A 271 -3.30 -13.54 7.14
C PHE A 271 -3.75 -12.18 7.72
N GLY A 272 -4.93 -12.15 8.34
CA GLY A 272 -5.54 -10.90 8.86
C GLY A 272 -5.94 -9.91 7.76
N ILE A 273 -6.00 -10.36 6.50
CA ILE A 273 -6.41 -9.57 5.34
C ILE A 273 -7.34 -10.44 4.48
N LYS A 274 -8.46 -9.88 4.06
CA LYS A 274 -9.39 -10.48 3.09
C LYS A 274 -9.78 -9.45 2.04
N VAL A 275 -9.92 -9.90 0.80
CA VAL A 275 -10.30 -9.08 -0.35
C VAL A 275 -11.46 -9.72 -1.10
N GLY A 276 -12.39 -8.91 -1.61
CA GLY A 276 -13.60 -9.38 -2.29
C GLY A 276 -14.41 -8.21 -2.84
N ASN A 277 -15.69 -8.43 -3.14
CA ASN A 277 -16.57 -7.43 -3.78
C ASN A 277 -15.90 -6.79 -5.02
N PHE A 278 -15.40 -7.64 -5.90
CA PHE A 278 -14.64 -7.25 -7.08
C PHE A 278 -15.53 -6.57 -8.12
N SER A 279 -15.09 -5.45 -8.67
CA SER A 279 -15.80 -4.70 -9.72
C SER A 279 -14.81 -3.89 -10.53
N TYR A 280 -14.83 -4.01 -11.86
CA TYR A 280 -13.98 -3.18 -12.71
C TYR A 280 -14.57 -1.77 -12.84
N VAL A 281 -13.71 -0.76 -12.74
CA VAL A 281 -14.07 0.66 -12.79
C VAL A 281 -13.07 1.42 -13.67
N LYS A 282 -13.56 2.51 -14.28
CA LYS A 282 -12.76 3.33 -15.22
C LYS A 282 -11.70 4.16 -14.51
N GLU A 283 -12.00 4.61 -13.30
CA GLU A 283 -11.17 5.52 -12.51
C GLU A 283 -10.70 4.87 -11.20
N GLY A 284 -9.48 5.20 -10.79
CA GLY A 284 -8.93 4.80 -9.50
C GLY A 284 -9.42 5.70 -8.37
N LEU A 285 -9.46 5.17 -7.15
CA LEU A 285 -9.78 5.94 -5.96
C LEU A 285 -8.63 6.88 -5.57
N VAL A 286 -8.98 8.10 -5.18
CA VAL A 286 -8.04 9.08 -4.58
C VAL A 286 -8.44 9.44 -3.16
N LEU A 287 -7.50 9.97 -2.38
CA LEU A 287 -7.73 10.41 -1.01
C LEU A 287 -8.90 11.42 -0.94
N GLY A 288 -9.78 11.26 0.05
CA GLY A 288 -11.00 12.06 0.21
C GLY A 288 -12.20 11.59 -0.62
N GLN A 289 -12.10 10.48 -1.36
CA GLN A 289 -13.24 9.91 -2.10
C GLN A 289 -14.13 8.98 -1.26
N LEU A 290 -14.46 9.39 -0.03
CA LEU A 290 -15.43 8.72 0.84
C LEU A 290 -16.38 9.76 1.45
N MET A 291 -17.56 9.33 1.88
CA MET A 291 -18.46 10.19 2.65
C MET A 291 -18.08 10.21 4.13
N GLY A 292 -17.66 9.07 4.68
CA GLY A 292 -17.32 8.98 6.09
C GLY A 292 -17.05 7.56 6.54
N ASN A 293 -17.19 7.31 7.84
CA ASN A 293 -16.96 6.00 8.43
C ASN A 293 -18.13 5.63 9.34
N ARG A 294 -18.55 4.38 9.29
CA ARG A 294 -19.45 3.78 10.27
C ARG A 294 -18.62 2.98 11.26
N PHE A 295 -18.72 3.33 12.53
CA PHE A 295 -18.01 2.63 13.60
C PHE A 295 -18.96 1.69 14.35
N THR A 296 -18.45 0.56 14.78
CA THR A 296 -19.04 -0.27 15.83
C THR A 296 -18.02 -0.39 16.94
N ILE A 297 -18.40 0.04 18.14
CA ILE A 297 -17.51 0.19 19.29
C ILE A 297 -18.06 -0.67 20.41
N THR A 298 -17.24 -1.59 20.91
CA THR A 298 -17.53 -2.37 22.11
C THR A 298 -16.79 -1.77 23.29
N LEU A 299 -17.52 -1.40 24.33
CA LEU A 299 -16.95 -1.00 25.61
C LEU A 299 -16.88 -2.23 26.52
N ARG A 300 -15.72 -2.50 27.11
CA ARG A 300 -15.51 -3.63 28.03
C ARG A 300 -15.30 -3.15 29.46
N GLY A 301 -15.71 -3.96 30.45
CA GLY A 301 -15.54 -3.61 31.86
C GLY A 301 -16.28 -2.32 32.21
N VAL A 302 -17.55 -2.23 31.79
CA VAL A 302 -18.37 -1.05 32.04
C VAL A 302 -18.67 -0.94 33.53
N VAL A 303 -18.40 0.24 34.10
CA VAL A 303 -18.69 0.58 35.50
C VAL A 303 -19.56 1.83 35.50
N ALA A 304 -20.79 1.67 35.97
CA ALA A 304 -21.78 2.73 36.11
C ALA A 304 -22.51 2.54 37.45
N GLU A 305 -23.08 3.61 38.00
CA GLU A 305 -23.88 3.52 39.24
C GLU A 305 -25.17 2.73 39.02
N SER A 306 -25.76 2.81 37.82
CA SER A 306 -26.93 2.03 37.42
C SER A 306 -26.98 1.80 35.90
N GLU A 307 -27.76 0.81 35.48
CA GLU A 307 -28.04 0.56 34.05
C GLU A 307 -28.78 1.74 33.40
N ASP A 308 -29.63 2.44 34.15
CA ASP A 308 -30.38 3.60 33.67
C ASP A 308 -29.46 4.75 33.25
N ILE A 309 -28.33 4.96 33.94
CA ILE A 309 -27.33 5.97 33.55
C ILE A 309 -26.68 5.62 32.21
N ILE A 310 -26.40 4.32 31.98
CA ILE A 310 -25.85 3.85 30.70
C ILE A 310 -26.86 4.12 29.59
N LYS A 311 -28.12 3.73 29.81
CA LYS A 311 -29.20 3.92 28.85
C LYS A 311 -29.42 5.39 28.51
N ALA A 312 -29.56 6.24 29.51
CA ALA A 312 -29.72 7.68 29.34
C ALA A 312 -28.54 8.31 28.59
N SER A 313 -27.31 7.87 28.88
CA SER A 313 -26.10 8.34 28.21
C SER A 313 -26.05 7.92 26.74
N VAL A 314 -26.41 6.67 26.43
CA VAL A 314 -26.45 6.17 25.04
C VAL A 314 -27.58 6.82 24.24
N GLU A 315 -28.75 7.01 24.84
CA GLU A 315 -29.87 7.74 24.22
C GLU A 315 -29.51 9.20 23.97
N GLY A 316 -28.87 9.87 24.94
CA GLY A 316 -28.39 11.24 24.80
C GLY A 316 -27.36 11.38 23.67
N LEU A 317 -26.41 10.45 23.58
CA LEU A 317 -25.42 10.40 22.50
C LEU A 317 -26.08 10.14 21.13
N GLY A 318 -27.08 9.26 21.07
CA GLY A 318 -27.81 8.97 19.83
C GLY A 318 -28.64 10.17 19.34
N LYS A 319 -29.23 10.92 20.25
CA LYS A 319 -30.07 12.09 19.94
C LYS A 319 -29.26 13.33 19.57
N ASN A 320 -28.22 13.62 20.34
CA ASN A 320 -27.45 14.87 20.21
C ASN A 320 -26.18 14.70 19.39
N GLY A 321 -25.75 13.46 19.16
CA GLY A 321 -24.44 13.17 18.60
C GLY A 321 -23.31 13.56 19.55
N PHE A 322 -22.14 13.82 18.97
CA PHE A 322 -20.98 14.32 19.67
C PHE A 322 -20.31 15.37 18.79
N ILE A 323 -19.48 16.22 19.40
CA ILE A 323 -18.80 17.26 18.66
C ILE A 323 -17.55 16.67 18.00
N ASN A 324 -17.43 16.86 16.69
CA ASN A 324 -16.32 16.36 15.87
C ASN A 324 -15.07 17.24 16.02
N TYR A 325 -14.48 17.27 17.22
CA TYR A 325 -13.24 17.99 17.48
C TYR A 325 -12.01 17.20 17.02
N TYR A 326 -10.92 17.93 16.75
CA TYR A 326 -9.60 17.33 16.60
C TYR A 326 -9.14 16.79 17.96
N GLY A 327 -9.24 15.48 18.16
CA GLY A 327 -8.77 14.82 19.38
C GLY A 327 -7.24 14.66 19.42
N LEU A 328 -6.73 14.22 20.58
CA LEU A 328 -5.30 14.00 20.86
C LEU A 328 -4.55 13.18 19.78
N GLN A 329 -5.25 12.29 19.09
CA GLN A 329 -4.71 11.50 17.97
C GLN A 329 -4.06 12.36 16.87
N ARG A 330 -4.52 13.59 16.67
CA ARG A 330 -4.02 14.50 15.62
C ARG A 330 -2.79 15.29 16.06
N PHE A 331 -2.52 15.35 17.36
CA PHE A 331 -1.38 16.04 17.95
C PHE A 331 -0.11 15.18 17.97
N GLY A 332 -0.19 13.95 17.44
CA GLY A 332 0.89 12.98 17.40
C GLY A 332 1.16 12.34 18.76
N SER A 333 1.86 11.20 18.75
CA SER A 333 2.30 10.49 19.96
C SER A 333 3.83 10.48 20.11
N GLY A 334 4.53 11.30 19.32
CA GLY A 334 6.00 11.39 19.35
C GLY A 334 6.50 12.26 20.51
N SER A 335 7.80 12.18 20.78
CA SER A 335 8.48 13.02 21.79
C SER A 335 8.29 14.51 21.51
N VAL A 336 8.25 14.90 20.24
CA VAL A 336 7.88 16.24 19.77
C VAL A 336 6.42 16.24 19.29
N PRO A 337 5.51 16.91 20.02
CA PRO A 337 4.13 17.06 19.61
C PRO A 337 4.01 17.84 18.28
N THR A 338 3.20 17.34 17.34
CA THR A 338 3.10 17.91 15.99
C THR A 338 2.51 19.32 15.97
N HIS A 339 1.70 19.66 16.97
CA HIS A 339 1.12 21.00 17.08
C HIS A 339 2.15 22.09 17.43
N LEU A 340 3.25 21.74 18.12
CA LEU A 340 4.33 22.70 18.37
C LEU A 340 5.07 23.04 17.08
N VAL A 341 5.31 22.03 16.24
CA VAL A 341 5.85 22.22 14.88
C VAL A 341 4.91 23.12 14.07
N GLY A 342 3.61 22.80 14.08
CA GLY A 342 2.60 23.61 13.39
C GLY A 342 2.55 25.06 13.87
N ALA A 343 2.62 25.29 15.19
CA ALA A 343 2.63 26.63 15.77
C ALA A 343 3.89 27.42 15.39
N ALA A 344 5.08 26.80 15.43
CA ALA A 344 6.33 27.43 15.01
C ALA A 344 6.30 27.81 13.51
N LEU A 345 5.75 26.95 12.65
CA LEU A 345 5.55 27.24 11.24
C LEU A 345 4.63 28.45 11.03
N LEU A 346 3.50 28.50 11.74
CA LEU A 346 2.54 29.62 11.64
C LEU A 346 3.12 30.95 12.15
N ARG A 347 4.05 30.91 13.10
CA ARG A 347 4.76 32.10 13.60
C ARG A 347 5.95 32.51 12.71
N GLY A 348 6.26 31.75 11.67
CA GLY A 348 7.43 32.00 10.81
C GLY A 348 8.77 31.69 11.47
N GLU A 349 8.77 30.91 12.57
CA GLU A 349 9.97 30.55 13.32
C GLU A 349 10.72 29.39 12.64
N TRP A 350 11.19 29.59 11.39
CA TRP A 350 11.70 28.51 10.54
C TRP A 350 12.81 27.65 11.17
N ARG A 351 13.76 28.29 11.87
CA ARG A 351 14.83 27.57 12.59
C ARG A 351 14.26 26.67 13.67
N SER A 352 13.28 27.16 14.44
CA SER A 352 12.59 26.38 15.47
C SER A 352 11.82 25.22 14.84
N SER A 353 11.06 25.48 13.77
CA SER A 353 10.31 24.45 13.04
C SER A 353 11.20 23.34 12.50
N VAL A 354 12.33 23.68 11.88
CA VAL A 354 13.31 22.70 11.37
C VAL A 354 13.91 21.90 12.52
N ASN A 355 14.32 22.56 13.60
CA ASN A 355 14.85 21.87 14.78
C ASN A 355 13.82 20.90 15.37
N LEU A 356 12.56 21.30 15.53
CA LEU A 356 11.48 20.44 16.05
C LEU A 356 11.18 19.25 15.13
N ILE A 357 11.27 19.42 13.82
CA ILE A 357 11.03 18.34 12.84
C ILE A 357 12.17 17.31 12.85
N LEU A 358 13.42 17.79 12.96
CA LEU A 358 14.64 17.01 12.90
C LEU A 358 15.14 16.54 14.27
N ASP A 359 14.49 16.95 15.36
CA ASP A 359 14.86 16.55 16.71
C ASP A 359 14.81 15.01 16.81
N PRO A 360 15.91 14.36 17.25
CA PRO A 360 15.94 12.90 17.38
C PRO A 360 14.83 12.42 18.29
N ARG A 361 13.99 11.50 17.80
CA ARG A 361 12.89 10.94 18.60
C ARG A 361 13.43 9.78 19.44
N GLU A 362 12.88 9.60 20.63
CA GLU A 362 13.15 8.40 21.43
C GLU A 362 12.75 7.16 20.60
N GLY A 363 13.75 6.36 20.21
CA GLY A 363 13.60 5.21 19.29
C GLY A 363 14.45 5.32 18.03
N ASP A 364 14.62 6.53 17.46
CA ASP A 364 15.35 6.74 16.20
C ASP A 364 16.86 6.44 16.35
N ILE A 365 17.41 6.62 17.56
CA ILE A 365 18.83 6.36 17.87
C ILE A 365 19.18 4.87 17.78
N LEU A 366 18.21 3.96 17.96
CA LEU A 366 18.48 2.52 17.85
C LEU A 366 18.55 2.04 16.38
N ASP A 367 18.02 2.81 15.42
CA ASP A 367 18.01 2.42 14.01
C ASP A 367 19.17 3.01 13.18
N LEU A 368 19.91 3.99 13.71
CA LEU A 368 21.09 4.57 13.02
C LEU A 368 22.27 3.60 12.84
N PHE A 369 22.24 2.42 13.46
CA PHE A 369 23.20 1.35 13.19
C PHE A 369 22.81 0.41 12.05
N TYR A 370 21.67 0.62 11.37
CA TYR A 370 21.33 -0.11 10.15
C TYR A 370 20.96 0.87 9.02
N PRO A 371 21.73 0.89 7.90
CA PRO A 371 21.51 1.87 6.85
C PRO A 371 20.25 1.50 6.07
N ILE A 372 19.15 2.21 6.32
CA ILE A 372 17.95 2.14 5.49
C ILE A 372 17.77 3.48 4.79
N SER A 373 18.03 3.46 3.49
CA SER A 373 17.62 4.49 2.55
C SER A 373 16.10 4.53 2.48
N SER A 374 15.48 5.54 3.11
CA SER A 374 14.13 5.95 2.74
C SER A 374 13.98 7.45 2.90
N CYS A 375 13.95 8.14 1.77
CA CYS A 375 13.78 9.58 1.63
C CYS A 375 12.52 10.08 2.35
N ILE A 376 12.72 11.02 3.27
CA ILE A 376 11.69 11.81 3.92
C ILE A 376 11.16 12.81 2.89
N LEU A 377 9.98 12.55 2.34
CA LEU A 377 9.16 13.57 1.67
C LEU A 377 7.87 13.71 2.48
N GLY A 378 7.91 14.64 3.43
CA GLY A 378 6.78 15.02 4.26
C GLY A 378 5.71 15.71 3.42
N TYR A 379 4.59 15.02 3.21
CA TYR A 379 3.37 15.64 2.73
C TYR A 379 2.63 16.26 3.93
N ILE A 380 2.58 17.60 3.97
CA ILE A 380 1.66 18.34 4.83
C ILE A 380 0.26 18.16 4.23
N ALA A 381 -0.49 17.19 4.75
CA ALA A 381 -1.89 17.02 4.40
C ALA A 381 -2.73 18.08 5.11
N VAL A 382 -3.25 19.04 4.36
CA VAL A 382 -4.30 19.96 4.81
C VAL A 382 -5.63 19.20 4.74
N PRO A 383 -6.30 18.89 5.86
CA PRO A 383 -7.55 18.14 5.82
C PRO A 383 -8.72 19.09 5.57
N THR A 384 -9.28 19.05 4.37
CA THR A 384 -10.65 19.45 4.07
C THR A 384 -11.49 18.19 3.92
N PHE A 385 -12.38 17.87 4.87
CA PHE A 385 -13.59 17.08 4.56
C PHE A 385 -14.64 17.07 5.67
N VAL A 386 -15.89 16.87 5.24
CA VAL A 386 -17.18 17.13 5.90
C VAL A 386 -17.90 15.80 6.23
N GLN A 387 -18.40 15.68 7.47
CA GLN A 387 -19.66 15.01 7.94
C GLN A 387 -19.88 13.47 7.75
N HIS A 388 -20.29 12.76 8.82
CA HIS A 388 -21.59 12.04 8.97
C HIS A 388 -21.68 10.98 10.10
N ASN A 389 -22.88 10.95 10.70
CA ASN A 389 -23.49 10.16 11.78
C ASN A 389 -22.91 8.77 12.17
N LEU A 390 -22.61 8.62 13.47
CA LEU A 390 -22.35 7.37 14.18
C LEU A 390 -23.68 6.69 14.55
N ILE A 391 -23.88 5.42 14.17
CA ILE A 391 -24.98 4.58 14.69
C ILE A 391 -24.35 3.51 15.57
N LEU A 392 -24.49 3.65 16.88
CA LEU A 392 -24.18 2.62 17.86
C LEU A 392 -25.36 1.63 17.91
N ARG A 393 -25.10 0.35 17.60
CA ARG A 393 -26.02 -0.75 17.92
C ARG A 393 -25.51 -1.45 19.16
N THR A 394 -26.36 -1.54 20.18
CA THR A 394 -26.20 -2.44 21.32
C THR A 394 -26.86 -3.78 20.96
N GLU A 395 -26.07 -4.85 20.89
CA GLU A 395 -26.62 -6.22 20.91
C GLU A 395 -26.69 -6.66 22.37
N ARG A 396 -27.85 -7.19 22.78
CA ARG A 396 -28.14 -7.64 24.15
C ARG A 396 -27.36 -8.89 24.50
#